data_AF-A0A9X5EBI3-F1
#
_entry.id   AF-A0A9X5EBI3-F1
#
_cell.length_a   1.000
_cell.length_b   1.000
_cell.length_c   1.000
_cell.angle_alpha   90.00
_cell.angle_beta   90.00
_cell.angle_gamma   90.00
#
_symmetry.space_group_name_H-M   'P 1'
#
loop_
_entity.id
_entity.type
_entity.pdbx_description
1 polymer ?
#
loop_
_entity_poly.entity_id
_entity_poly.type
_entity_poly.pdbx_seq_one_letter_code
_entity_poly.pdbx_strand_id
1 'polypeptide(L)'
;MSKESENQAYARGYAAGRKRQQSDEVKASVRAGQVAFWEKAVLAVAPYFMGCEAWVRGEKKLTGLEDRADLAVKFANYVTAQRPKE
;
A
#
# COMPACT_ATOMS: atom_id res chain seq x y z
N MET A 1 -15.75 -44.49 9.84
CA MET A 1 -16.00 -43.35 8.92
C MET A 1 -16.46 -43.92 7.59
N SER A 2 -17.53 -43.40 6.99
CA SER A 2 -17.95 -43.84 5.66
C SER A 2 -17.12 -43.12 4.58
N LYS A 3 -16.89 -43.76 3.43
CA LYS A 3 -16.21 -43.15 2.28
C LYS A 3 -16.85 -41.83 1.83
N GLU A 4 -18.17 -41.68 2.03
CA GLU A 4 -18.89 -40.43 1.75
C GLU A 4 -18.48 -39.30 2.70
N SER A 5 -18.26 -39.59 3.98
CA SER A 5 -17.81 -38.59 4.95
C SER A 5 -16.39 -38.08 4.64
N GLU A 6 -15.51 -38.95 4.14
CA GLU A 6 -14.16 -38.58 3.68
C GLU A 6 -14.21 -37.73 2.41
N ASN A 7 -15.02 -38.11 1.42
CA ASN A 7 -15.21 -37.33 0.18
C ASN A 7 -15.79 -35.94 0.46
N GLN A 8 -16.76 -35.84 1.38
CA GLN A 8 -17.32 -34.55 1.79
C GLN A 8 -16.29 -33.68 2.53
N ALA A 9 -15.47 -34.27 3.41
CA ALA A 9 -14.41 -33.54 4.10
C ALA A 9 -13.35 -33.01 3.11
N TYR A 10 -12.96 -33.83 2.12
CA TYR A 10 -12.02 -33.43 1.07
C TYR A 10 -12.58 -32.29 0.20
N ALA A 11 -13.83 -32.40 -0.25
CA ALA A 11 -14.49 -31.36 -1.04
C ALA A 11 -14.60 -30.03 -0.28
N ARG A 12 -14.90 -30.08 1.02
CA ARG A 12 -14.91 -28.89 1.89
C ARG A 12 -13.52 -28.28 2.04
N GLY A 13 -12.48 -29.10 2.21
CA GLY A 13 -11.09 -28.64 2.28
C GLY A 13 -10.65 -27.95 1.00
N TYR A 14 -10.95 -28.54 -0.16
CA TYR A 14 -10.64 -27.96 -1.47
C TYR A 14 -11.40 -26.64 -1.71
N ALA A 15 -12.68 -26.57 -1.36
CA ALA A 15 -13.46 -25.35 -1.45
C ALA A 15 -12.93 -24.23 -0.53
N ALA A 16 -12.51 -24.58 0.70
CA ALA A 16 -11.88 -23.64 1.62
C ALA A 16 -10.53 -23.12 1.10
N GLY A 17 -9.71 -24.00 0.49
CA GLY A 17 -8.47 -23.63 -0.17
C GLY A 17 -8.68 -22.61 -1.29
N ARG A 18 -9.66 -22.86 -2.19
CA ARG A 18 -10.00 -21.91 -3.26
C ARG A 18 -10.49 -20.56 -2.74
N LYS A 19 -11.31 -20.54 -1.68
CA LYS A 19 -11.77 -19.28 -1.06
C LYS A 19 -10.61 -18.48 -0.46
N ARG A 20 -9.65 -19.16 0.18
CA ARG A 20 -8.44 -18.49 0.72
C ARG A 20 -7.60 -17.89 -0.40
N GLN A 21 -7.34 -18.67 -1.45
CA GLN A 21 -6.58 -18.20 -2.61
C GLN A 21 -7.22 -16.94 -3.23
N GLN A 22 -8.53 -16.95 -3.47
CA GLN A 22 -9.25 -15.78 -3.99
C GLN A 22 -9.14 -14.57 -3.05
N SER A 23 -9.29 -14.77 -1.74
CA SER A 23 -9.09 -13.71 -0.74
C SER A 23 -7.68 -13.14 -0.79
N ASP A 24 -6.66 -13.98 -0.92
CA ASP A 24 -5.26 -13.56 -0.93
C ASP A 24 -4.90 -12.84 -2.25
N GLU A 25 -5.46 -13.27 -3.38
CA GLU A 25 -5.36 -12.57 -4.66
C GLU A 25 -5.98 -11.17 -4.59
N VAL A 26 -7.17 -11.03 -3.98
CA VAL A 26 -7.81 -9.72 -3.77
C VAL A 26 -6.96 -8.83 -2.84
N LYS A 27 -6.41 -9.37 -1.75
CA LYS A 27 -5.51 -8.60 -0.87
C LYS A 27 -4.24 -8.16 -1.61
N ALA A 28 -3.67 -9.02 -2.43
CA ALA A 28 -2.49 -8.72 -3.22
C ALA A 28 -2.78 -7.61 -4.25
N SER A 29 -3.92 -7.66 -4.94
CA SER A 29 -4.30 -6.63 -5.93
C SER A 29 -4.56 -5.27 -5.27
N VAL A 30 -5.25 -5.25 -4.12
CA VAL A 30 -5.47 -4.02 -3.34
C VAL A 30 -4.13 -3.43 -2.89
N ARG A 31 -3.21 -4.27 -2.38
CA ARG A 31 -1.87 -3.81 -1.98
C ARG A 31 -1.08 -3.27 -3.16
N ALA A 32 -1.10 -3.95 -4.31
CA ALA A 32 -0.43 -3.47 -5.52
C ALA A 32 -0.99 -2.12 -5.97
N GLY A 33 -2.32 -1.93 -5.91
CA GLY A 33 -2.98 -0.65 -6.20
C GLY A 33 -2.56 0.47 -5.24
N GLN A 34 -2.44 0.17 -3.95
CA GLN A 34 -1.96 1.13 -2.94
C GLN A 34 -0.51 1.57 -3.20
N VAL A 35 0.37 0.61 -3.52
CA VAL A 35 1.78 0.90 -3.84
C VAL A 35 1.87 1.78 -5.09
N ALA A 36 1.17 1.41 -6.17
CA ALA A 36 1.20 2.18 -7.42
C ALA A 36 0.65 3.61 -7.24
N PHE A 37 -0.38 3.79 -6.39
CA PHE A 37 -0.88 5.13 -6.07
C PHE A 37 0.15 5.94 -5.27
N TRP A 38 0.75 5.34 -4.25
CA TRP A 38 1.78 5.98 -3.43
C TRP A 38 2.98 6.42 -4.28
N GLU A 39 3.47 5.57 -5.18
CA GLU A 39 4.57 5.90 -6.10
C GLU A 39 4.24 7.11 -6.98
N LYS A 40 3.02 7.14 -7.55
CA LYS A 40 2.54 8.27 -8.34
C LYS A 40 2.45 9.55 -7.52
N ALA A 41 1.96 9.46 -6.28
CA ALA A 41 1.88 10.61 -5.39
C ALA A 41 3.28 11.18 -5.08
N VAL A 42 4.26 10.32 -4.78
CA VAL A 42 5.66 10.74 -4.57
C VAL A 42 6.20 11.44 -5.81
N LEU A 43 6.07 10.82 -6.99
CA LEU A 43 6.60 11.39 -8.24
C LEU A 43 5.94 12.72 -8.61
N ALA A 44 4.65 12.89 -8.31
CA ALA A 44 3.92 14.13 -8.59
C ALA A 44 4.42 15.31 -7.74
N VAL A 45 4.81 15.06 -6.48
CA VAL A 45 5.18 16.13 -5.53
C VAL A 45 6.68 16.30 -5.33
N ALA A 46 7.50 15.32 -5.73
CA ALA A 46 8.95 15.38 -5.59
C ALA A 46 9.56 16.68 -6.18
N PRO A 47 9.21 17.12 -7.41
CA PRO A 47 9.77 18.37 -7.96
C PRO A 47 9.45 19.60 -7.12
N TYR A 48 8.25 19.66 -6.52
CA TYR A 48 7.83 20.76 -5.67
C TYR A 48 8.68 20.84 -4.39
N PHE A 49 8.88 19.71 -3.70
CA PHE A 49 9.73 19.69 -2.51
C PHE A 49 11.21 19.89 -2.83
N MET A 50 11.68 19.47 -4.00
CA MET A 50 13.06 19.68 -4.44
C MET A 50 13.35 21.13 -4.82
N GLY A 51 12.41 21.84 -5.46
CA GLY A 51 12.63 23.18 -6.00
C GLY A 51 12.50 24.32 -4.97
N CYS A 52 11.84 24.09 -3.85
CA CYS A 52 11.70 25.11 -2.80
C CYS A 52 12.82 25.00 -1.75
N GLU A 53 13.44 26.13 -1.39
CA GLU A 53 14.52 26.20 -0.38
C GLU A 53 14.05 26.66 1.01
N ALA A 54 12.78 27.05 1.13
CA ALA A 54 12.22 27.62 2.36
C ALA A 54 11.66 26.58 3.34
N TRP A 55 11.94 25.29 3.14
CA TRP A 55 11.41 24.23 4.00
C TRP A 55 12.08 24.23 5.37
N VAL A 56 11.26 24.15 6.43
CA VAL A 56 11.73 24.09 7.81
C VAL A 56 10.94 23.01 8.56
N ARG A 57 11.61 22.28 9.46
CA ARG A 57 11.00 21.34 10.40
C ARG A 57 11.44 21.72 11.82
N GLY A 58 10.52 22.33 12.58
CA GLY A 58 10.86 22.98 13.84
C GLY A 58 11.77 24.18 13.56
N GLU A 59 13.00 24.14 14.07
CA GLU A 59 14.02 25.17 13.81
C GLU A 59 15.01 24.75 12.71
N LYS A 60 14.99 23.49 12.27
CA LYS A 60 15.93 22.96 11.25
C LYS A 60 15.45 23.34 9.85
N LYS A 61 16.29 24.07 9.11
CA LYS A 61 16.12 24.23 7.65
C LYS A 61 16.41 22.92 6.92
N LEU A 62 15.55 22.58 5.97
CA LEU A 62 15.63 21.36 5.17
C LEU A 62 16.29 21.66 3.82
N THR A 63 17.61 21.77 3.84
CA THR A 63 18.42 22.14 2.67
C THR A 63 18.90 20.94 1.88
N GLY A 64 19.01 19.76 2.51
CA GLY A 64 19.53 18.55 1.88
C GLY A 64 18.51 17.84 0.97
N LEU A 65 19.01 17.14 -0.05
CA LEU A 65 18.19 16.32 -0.94
C LEU A 65 17.38 15.26 -0.17
N GLU A 66 18.01 14.60 0.81
CA GLU A 66 17.37 13.59 1.64
C GLU A 66 16.20 14.14 2.45
N ASP A 67 16.37 15.32 3.05
CA ASP A 67 15.30 15.99 3.80
C ASP A 67 14.09 16.31 2.89
N ARG A 68 14.35 16.73 1.64
CA ARG A 68 13.32 17.05 0.65
C ARG A 68 12.64 15.80 0.10
N ALA A 69 13.38 14.71 -0.11
CA ALA A 69 12.82 13.41 -0.48
C ALA A 69 11.91 12.85 0.64
N ASP A 70 12.32 12.99 1.90
CA ASP A 70 11.50 12.61 3.07
C ASP A 70 10.20 13.41 3.14
N LEU A 71 10.19 14.71 2.77
CA LEU A 71 8.96 15.49 2.66
C LEU A 71 8.00 14.92 1.60
N ALA A 72 8.49 14.56 0.42
CA ALA A 72 7.69 13.98 -0.64
C ALA A 72 7.06 12.64 -0.22
N VAL A 73 7.83 11.78 0.46
CA VAL A 73 7.36 10.51 1.01
C VAL A 73 6.29 10.73 2.10
N LYS A 74 6.52 11.67 3.02
CA LYS A 74 5.56 12.00 4.08
C LYS A 74 4.24 12.53 3.52
N PHE A 75 4.32 13.36 2.48
CA PHE A 75 3.14 13.82 1.77
C PHE A 75 2.36 12.66 1.12
N ALA A 76 3.05 11.78 0.40
CA ALA A 76 2.42 10.61 -0.23
C ALA A 76 1.76 9.68 0.80
N ASN A 77 2.41 9.45 1.95
CA ASN A 77 1.85 8.71 3.07
C ASN A 77 0.56 9.36 3.60
N TYR A 78 0.59 10.68 3.80
CA TYR A 78 -0.57 11.44 4.28
C TYR A 78 -1.77 11.29 3.33
N VAL A 79 -1.57 11.53 2.03
CA VAL A 79 -2.64 11.43 1.03
C VAL A 79 -3.16 10.00 0.89
N THR A 80 -2.26 9.00 0.90
CA THR A 80 -2.65 7.59 0.81
C THR A 80 -3.49 7.16 2.03
N ALA A 81 -3.16 7.65 3.23
CA ALA A 81 -3.90 7.36 4.45
C ALA A 81 -5.30 7.99 4.48
N GLN A 82 -5.48 9.14 3.83
CA GLN A 82 -6.77 9.84 3.74
C GLN A 82 -7.71 9.26 2.67
N ARG A 83 -7.23 8.32 1.85
CA ARG A 83 -8.05 7.71 0.80
C ARG A 83 -9.20 6.92 1.44
N PRO A 84 -10.46 7.14 1.02
CA PRO A 84 -11.56 6.28 1.40
C PRO A 84 -11.23 4.84 1.06
N LYS A 85 -11.47 3.91 1.99
CA LYS A 85 -11.47 2.49 1.67
C LYS A 85 -12.74 2.23 0.85
N GLU A 86 -12.58 2.17 -0.46
CA GLU A 86 -13.63 1.67 -1.38
C GLU A 86 -14.03 0.23 -1.02
#